data_AF-A0A0Q6BYM8-F1
#
_entry.id   AF-A0A0Q6BYM8-F1
#
_cell.length_a   1.000
_cell.length_b   1.000
_cell.length_c   1.000
_cell.angle_alpha   90.00
_cell.angle_beta   90.00
_cell.angle_gamma   90.00
#
_symmetry.space_group_name_H-M   'P 1'
#
loop_
_entity.id
_entity.type
_entity.pdbx_description
1 polymer ?
#
loop_
_entity_poly.entity_id
_entity_poly.type
_entity_poly.pdbx_seq_one_letter_code
_entity_poly.pdbx_strand_id
1 'polypeptide(L)'
;MMMVQEVASRLEVARLKERAARAKVARLRRAVDGVNRRLANQRKYVLGAALMALAESGKAESMVTGFRRWLNRYVSRHQDRIALAGTPFDLSANGGDDATS
;
A
#
# COMPACT_ATOMS: atom_id res chain seq x y z
N MET A 1 23.01 -47.78 27.02
CA MET A 1 23.57 -47.14 25.80
C MET A 1 22.58 -47.12 24.63
N MET A 2 21.80 -48.17 24.39
CA MET A 2 20.84 -48.27 23.26
C MET A 2 19.69 -47.24 23.28
N MET A 3 19.05 -46.99 24.43
CA MET A 3 17.97 -45.98 24.54
C MET A 3 18.41 -44.55 24.20
N VAL A 4 19.65 -44.17 24.55
CA VAL A 4 20.17 -42.82 24.29
C VAL A 4 20.34 -42.57 22.79
N GLN A 5 20.75 -43.59 22.04
CA GLN A 5 20.85 -43.52 20.58
C GLN A 5 19.46 -43.43 19.91
N GLU A 6 18.47 -44.14 20.44
CA GLU A 6 17.10 -44.08 19.92
C GLU A 6 16.46 -42.72 20.15
N VAL A 7 16.63 -42.14 21.36
CA VAL A 7 16.15 -40.79 21.67
C VAL A 7 16.86 -39.75 20.80
N ALA A 8 18.18 -39.86 20.61
CA ALA A 8 18.94 -38.96 19.74
C ALA A 8 18.45 -39.00 18.28
N SER A 9 18.19 -40.21 17.75
CA SER A 9 17.63 -40.40 16.41
C SER A 9 16.26 -39.75 16.25
N ARG A 10 15.35 -39.94 17.23
CA ARG A 10 14.03 -39.30 17.23
C ARG A 10 14.12 -37.76 17.30
N LEU A 11 15.07 -37.24 18.07
CA LEU A 11 15.34 -35.80 18.18
C LEU A 11 15.83 -35.20 16.86
N GLU A 12 16.73 -35.89 16.15
CA GLU A 12 17.21 -35.45 14.83
C GLU A 12 16.08 -35.45 13.79
N VAL A 13 15.24 -36.49 13.77
CA VAL A 13 14.05 -36.52 12.90
C VAL A 13 13.10 -35.37 13.21
N ALA A 14 12.86 -35.07 14.50
CA ALA A 14 12.03 -33.94 14.92
C ALA A 14 12.62 -32.60 14.47
N ARG A 15 13.93 -32.39 14.62
CA ARG A 15 14.65 -31.19 14.16
C ARG A 15 14.58 -31.01 12.65
N LEU A 16 14.70 -32.09 11.88
CA LEU A 16 14.56 -32.03 10.42
C LEU A 16 13.14 -31.64 10.00
N LYS A 17 12.11 -32.22 10.63
CA LYS A 17 10.71 -31.85 10.42
C LYS A 17 10.45 -30.39 10.76
N GLU A 18 11.02 -29.91 11.86
CA GLU A 18 10.91 -28.52 12.26
C GLU A 18 11.55 -27.57 11.24
N ARG A 19 12.78 -27.86 10.77
CA ARG A 19 13.44 -27.07 9.73
C ARG A 19 12.60 -27.03 8.44
N ALA A 20 12.05 -28.18 8.03
CA ALA A 20 11.18 -28.26 6.85
C ALA A 20 9.89 -27.45 7.03
N ALA A 21 9.25 -27.52 8.21
CA ALA A 21 8.07 -26.73 8.52
C ALA A 21 8.37 -25.22 8.52
N ARG A 22 9.47 -24.80 9.15
CA ARG A 22 9.93 -23.40 9.14
C ARG A 22 10.20 -22.90 7.71
N ALA A 23 10.85 -23.71 6.87
CA ALA A 23 11.07 -23.39 5.47
C ALA A 23 9.75 -23.23 4.68
N LYS A 24 8.76 -24.10 4.93
CA LYS A 24 7.43 -24.01 4.32
C LYS A 24 6.70 -22.73 4.77
N VAL A 25 6.71 -22.41 6.06
CA VAL A 25 6.12 -21.17 6.59
C VAL A 25 6.80 -19.94 5.99
N ALA A 26 8.13 -19.92 5.88
CA ALA A 26 8.86 -18.81 5.27
C ALA A 26 8.48 -18.62 3.79
N ARG A 27 8.30 -19.71 3.03
CA ARG A 27 7.81 -19.63 1.64
C ARG A 27 6.39 -19.07 1.55
N LEU A 28 5.47 -19.56 2.38
CA LEU A 28 4.09 -19.09 2.41
C LEU A 28 4.00 -17.62 2.79
N ARG A 29 4.76 -17.16 3.79
CA ARG A 29 4.83 -15.73 4.15
C ARG A 29 5.27 -14.87 2.97
N ARG A 30 6.35 -15.24 2.28
CA ARG A 30 6.81 -14.50 1.08
C ARG A 30 5.75 -14.45 -0.02
N ALA A 31 5.02 -15.54 -0.23
CA ALA A 31 3.93 -15.58 -1.20
C ALA A 31 2.78 -14.63 -0.81
N VAL A 32 2.37 -14.64 0.47
CA VAL A 32 1.35 -13.74 1.00
C VAL A 32 1.78 -12.28 0.90
N ASP A 33 3.03 -11.96 1.25
CA ASP A 33 3.57 -10.61 1.15
C ASP A 33 3.58 -10.11 -0.30
N GLY A 34 3.92 -10.99 -1.26
CA GLY A 34 3.87 -10.69 -2.69
C GLY A 34 2.45 -10.37 -3.17
N VAL A 35 1.47 -11.19 -2.77
CA VAL A 35 0.04 -10.95 -3.09
C VAL A 35 -0.46 -9.66 -2.44
N ASN A 36 -0.13 -9.42 -1.17
CA ASN A 36 -0.52 -8.22 -0.45
C ASN A 36 0.03 -6.95 -1.12
N ARG A 37 1.30 -6.97 -1.55
CA ARG A 37 1.90 -5.85 -2.28
C ARG A 37 1.17 -5.59 -3.61
N ARG A 38 0.83 -6.66 -4.34
CA ARG A 38 0.06 -6.55 -5.59
C ARG A 38 -1.34 -5.96 -5.34
N LEU A 39 -2.04 -6.45 -4.33
CA LEU A 39 -3.36 -5.95 -3.94
C LEU A 39 -3.30 -4.49 -3.49
N ALA A 40 -2.29 -4.11 -2.71
CA ALA A 40 -2.11 -2.73 -2.27
C ALA A 40 -1.94 -1.79 -3.47
N ASN A 41 -1.15 -2.19 -4.48
CA ASN A 41 -1.00 -1.40 -5.70
C ASN A 41 -2.33 -1.33 -6.48
N GLN A 42 -3.02 -2.46 -6.66
CA GLN A 42 -4.29 -2.48 -7.38
C GLN A 42 -5.36 -1.60 -6.70
N ARG A 43 -5.45 -1.64 -5.35
CA ARG A 43 -6.38 -0.80 -4.59
C ARG A 43 -6.15 0.69 -4.84
N LYS A 44 -4.88 1.14 -4.93
CA LYS A 44 -4.57 2.55 -5.24
C LYS A 44 -5.14 2.96 -6.59
N TYR A 45 -4.97 2.12 -7.62
CA TYR A 45 -5.49 2.40 -8.95
C TYR A 45 -7.02 2.38 -8.98
N VAL A 46 -7.66 1.38 -8.37
CA VAL A 46 -9.13 1.27 -8.35
C VAL A 46 -9.76 2.43 -7.60
N LEU A 47 -9.24 2.78 -6.42
CA LEU A 47 -9.73 3.91 -5.64
C LEU A 47 -9.49 5.24 -6.36
N GLY A 48 -8.32 5.43 -6.97
CA GLY A 48 -8.03 6.63 -7.76
C GLY A 48 -8.98 6.78 -8.95
N ALA A 49 -9.24 5.71 -9.70
CA ALA A 49 -10.17 5.72 -10.81
C ALA A 49 -11.61 6.01 -10.36
N ALA A 50 -12.05 5.41 -9.26
CA ALA A 50 -13.37 5.68 -8.69
C ALA A 50 -13.52 7.14 -8.22
N LEU A 51 -12.49 7.70 -7.60
CA LEU A 51 -12.48 9.11 -7.18
C LEU A 51 -12.51 10.07 -8.38
N MET A 52 -11.77 9.75 -9.45
CA MET A 52 -11.81 10.53 -10.70
C MET A 52 -13.20 10.52 -11.33
N ALA A 53 -13.80 9.34 -11.50
CA ALA A 53 -15.14 9.20 -12.05
C ALA A 53 -16.19 9.92 -11.19
N LEU A 54 -16.05 9.86 -9.86
CA LEU A 54 -16.91 10.57 -8.93
C LEU A 54 -16.76 12.09 -9.07
N ALA A 55 -15.53 12.59 -9.19
CA ALA A 55 -15.26 14.01 -9.38
C ALA A 55 -15.81 14.53 -10.71
N GLU A 56 -15.62 13.78 -11.80
CA GLU A 56 -16.15 14.09 -13.13
C GLU A 56 -17.68 14.07 -13.17
N SER A 57 -18.33 13.28 -12.31
CA SER A 57 -19.79 13.25 -12.22
C SER A 57 -20.43 14.52 -11.62
N GLY A 58 -19.63 15.40 -11.00
CA GLY A 58 -20.10 16.61 -10.32
C GLY A 58 -20.84 16.37 -8.98
N LYS A 59 -21.14 15.11 -8.63
CA LYS A 59 -21.96 14.76 -7.44
C LYS A 59 -21.24 14.88 -6.09
N ALA A 60 -19.94 15.14 -6.10
CA ALA A 60 -19.10 15.11 -4.88
C ALA A 60 -18.15 16.31 -4.79
N GLU A 61 -18.57 17.48 -5.26
CA GLU A 61 -17.71 18.67 -5.33
C GLU A 61 -17.10 19.07 -3.97
N SER A 62 -17.88 19.01 -2.88
CA SER A 62 -17.38 19.28 -1.52
C SER A 62 -16.27 18.31 -1.08
N MET A 63 -16.40 17.03 -1.42
CA MET A 63 -15.40 16.00 -1.16
C MET A 63 -14.14 16.25 -1.99
N VAL A 64 -14.29 16.57 -3.28
CA VAL A 64 -13.19 16.90 -4.19
C VAL A 64 -12.42 18.13 -3.68
N THR A 65 -13.11 19.18 -3.27
CA THR A 65 -12.48 20.40 -2.70
C THR A 65 -11.76 20.11 -1.38
N GLY A 66 -12.35 19.29 -0.50
CA GLY A 66 -11.68 18.81 0.71
C GLY A 66 -10.41 18.03 0.39
N PHE A 67 -10.47 17.16 -0.62
CA PHE A 67 -9.33 16.36 -1.05
C PHE A 67 -8.24 17.21 -1.73
N ARG A 68 -8.59 18.21 -2.56
CA ARG A 68 -7.64 19.20 -3.10
C ARG A 68 -6.89 19.95 -2.00
N ARG A 69 -7.60 20.41 -0.96
CA ARG A 69 -6.98 21.08 0.19
C ARG A 69 -6.02 20.17 0.93
N TRP A 70 -6.41 18.92 1.14
CA TRP A 70 -5.55 17.90 1.73
C TRP A 70 -4.30 17.65 0.86
N LEU A 71 -4.48 17.42 -0.45
CA LEU A 71 -3.38 17.24 -1.40
C LEU A 71 -2.43 18.43 -1.42
N ASN A 72 -2.94 19.67 -1.41
CA ASN A 72 -2.09 20.86 -1.40
C ASN A 72 -1.11 20.90 -0.20
N ARG A 73 -1.53 20.35 0.95
CA ARG A 73 -0.68 20.27 2.16
C ARG A 73 0.44 19.23 2.05
N TYR A 74 0.21 18.12 1.34
CA TYR A 74 1.14 16.99 1.29
C TYR A 74 1.92 16.89 -0.03
N VAL A 75 1.42 17.48 -1.11
CA VAL A 75 2.03 17.46 -2.45
C VAL A 75 2.85 18.73 -2.63
N SER A 76 4.11 18.68 -2.18
CA SER A 76 5.07 19.78 -2.31
C SER A 76 5.96 19.68 -3.54
N ARG A 77 6.19 18.47 -4.06
CA ARG A 77 7.10 18.25 -5.19
C ARG A 77 6.49 18.76 -6.49
N HIS A 78 7.27 19.52 -7.26
CA HIS A 78 6.81 20.11 -8.51
C HIS A 78 6.31 19.08 -9.52
N GLN A 79 7.01 17.96 -9.68
CA GLN A 79 6.62 16.86 -10.57
C GLN A 79 5.23 16.29 -10.24
N ASP A 80 4.88 16.19 -8.96
CA ASP A 80 3.62 15.62 -8.51
C ASP A 80 2.48 16.62 -8.77
N ARG A 81 2.77 17.92 -8.69
CA ARG A 81 1.81 18.99 -9.06
C ARG A 81 1.54 19.01 -10.56
N ILE A 82 2.56 18.81 -11.39
CA ILE A 82 2.39 18.68 -12.85
C ILE A 82 1.49 17.48 -13.18
N ALA A 83 1.66 16.35 -12.49
CA ALA A 83 0.84 15.16 -12.72
C ALA A 83 -0.65 15.37 -12.40
N LEU A 84 -0.99 16.35 -11.55
CA LEU A 84 -2.37 16.70 -11.20
C LEU A 84 -2.96 17.80 -12.09
N ALA A 85 -2.14 18.47 -12.90
CA ALA A 85 -2.58 19.58 -13.74
C ALA A 85 -3.64 19.11 -14.76
N GLY A 86 -4.70 19.90 -14.91
CA GLY A 86 -5.81 19.58 -15.82
C GLY A 86 -6.74 18.47 -15.34
N THR A 87 -6.54 17.93 -14.14
CA THR A 87 -7.46 16.97 -13.51
C THR A 87 -8.45 17.67 -12.58
N PRO A 88 -9.54 17.01 -12.15
CA PRO A 88 -10.38 17.49 -11.07
C PRO A 88 -9.66 17.67 -9.72
N PHE A 89 -8.37 17.35 -9.61
CA PHE A 89 -7.55 17.56 -8.40
C PHE A 89 -6.40 18.54 -8.63
N ASP A 90 -6.46 19.33 -9.70
CA ASP A 90 -5.48 20.39 -9.98
C ASP A 90 -5.36 21.36 -8.79
N LEU A 91 -4.11 21.59 -8.37
CA LEU A 91 -3.77 22.40 -7.21
C LEU A 91 -3.44 23.86 -7.58
N SER A 92 -3.33 24.18 -8.88
CA SER A 92 -3.08 25.54 -9.36
C SER A 92 -4.22 26.51 -9.01
N ALA A 93 -5.45 26.00 -8.84
CA ALA A 93 -6.62 26.79 -8.47
C ALA A 93 -6.64 27.24 -6.99
N ASN A 94 -5.79 26.69 -6.12
CA ASN A 94 -5.71 27.06 -4.70
C ASN A 94 -4.72 28.22 -4.42
N GLY A 95 -4.22 28.90 -5.45
CA GLY A 95 -3.25 30.00 -5.35
C GLY A 95 -3.85 31.35 -4.96
N GLY A 96 -4.52 31.45 -3.81
CA GLY A 96 -5.02 32.73 -3.32
C GLY A 96 -5.45 32.67 -1.85
N ASP A 97 -4.49 32.77 -0.93
CA ASP A 97 -4.69 33.38 0.40
C ASP A 97 -3.39 33.61 1.22
N ASP A 98 -2.22 33.68 0.58
CA ASP A 98 -0.96 34.12 1.24
C ASP A 98 -0.46 35.44 0.61
N ALA A 99 -1.35 36.42 0.53
CA ALA A 99 -1.02 37.79 0.14
C ALA A 99 -1.75 38.81 1.01
N THR A 100 -1.69 38.70 2.34
CA THR A 100 -1.68 39.81 3.33
C THR A 100 -1.83 39.28 4.77
N SER A 101 -0.75 39.31 5.55
CA SER A 101 -0.70 39.73 6.97
C SER A 101 0.75 39.72 7.45
#